data_AF-A0A0N0U728-F1
#
_entry.id   AF-A0A0N0U728-F1
#
_cell.length_a   1.000
_cell.length_b   1.000
_cell.length_c   1.000
_cell.angle_alpha   90.00
_cell.angle_beta   90.00
_cell.angle_gamma   90.00
#
_symmetry.space_group_name_H-M   'P 1'
#
loop_
_entity.id
_entity.type
_entity.pdbx_description
1 polymer ?
#
loop_
_entity_poly.entity_id
_entity_poly.type
_entity_poly.pdbx_seq_one_letter_code
_entity_poly.pdbx_strand_id
1 'polypeptide(L)'
;MSENALLTDVPESNGRSEQPTYNGETEEHIHKSSESGEDKTPDSICDNGVKKNNTSVIGSNTTNTTNRAKKRKKAPRDATAPKQPLTGYFRFLNDRREKVRSENPTLSFAEITKLLASEWSTLPADQKQQYLDAAEQDKERYNREFSDYKQTEAYRLFSEKQSSEKQQENKKERNGTDINSEQNDIQQDKDNDFTGFDIPIFTEEFLDHNKACEAELRQLRKATSDYEAQNAVLQRHVDSLYAAVNRLESETNQQHTTNQVLQRHLDSLRSQLANCFATVPLPGTNEGATLQNIDNYVERLESLLNGNVEQSLRNAVRNAVSRFELIG
;
A
#
# COMPACT_ATOMS: atom_id res chain seq x y z
N MET A 1 28.63 66.26 37.49
CA MET A 1 29.82 65.59 36.94
C MET A 1 29.34 64.23 36.45
N SER A 2 28.74 64.20 35.26
CA SER A 2 29.40 63.90 33.96
C SER A 2 29.60 62.39 33.83
N GLU A 3 29.20 61.68 32.78
CA GLU A 3 28.64 62.00 31.45
C GLU A 3 28.19 60.66 30.80
N ASN A 4 27.11 60.69 30.01
CA ASN A 4 26.92 60.14 28.63
C ASN A 4 27.41 58.73 28.24
N ALA A 5 26.82 57.96 27.32
CA ALA A 5 25.61 58.00 26.48
C ALA A 5 25.57 56.70 25.63
N LEU A 6 24.53 56.57 24.76
CA LEU A 6 24.28 55.59 23.65
C LEU A 6 23.42 54.39 24.05
N LEU A 7 22.14 54.22 23.66
CA LEU A 7 21.38 54.51 22.42
C LEU A 7 21.96 53.87 21.15
N THR A 8 21.37 52.75 20.72
CA THR A 8 21.09 52.47 19.31
C THR A 8 19.96 51.45 19.16
N ASP A 9 19.00 51.84 18.32
CA ASP A 9 17.89 51.07 17.75
C ASP A 9 18.34 49.84 16.95
N VAL A 10 17.50 48.81 16.93
CA VAL A 10 17.52 47.76 15.91
C VAL A 10 16.33 48.00 14.97
N PRO A 11 16.55 48.31 13.68
CA PRO A 11 15.48 48.45 12.71
C PRO A 11 15.18 47.12 12.01
N GLU A 12 13.89 46.93 11.75
CA GLU A 12 13.29 46.05 10.76
C GLU A 12 13.69 46.50 9.35
N SER A 13 14.09 45.57 8.47
CA SER A 13 13.84 45.76 7.04
C SER A 13 13.72 44.44 6.27
N ASN A 14 12.57 44.32 5.63
CA ASN A 14 12.12 43.40 4.59
C ASN A 14 13.16 42.87 3.58
N GLY A 15 12.98 41.60 3.22
CA GLY A 15 12.74 41.19 1.84
C GLY A 15 13.93 40.65 1.05
N ARG A 16 13.97 39.33 0.84
CA ARG A 16 14.24 38.76 -0.49
C ARG A 16 13.84 37.30 -0.58
N SER A 17 13.07 37.02 -1.61
CA SER A 17 12.58 35.74 -2.09
C SER A 17 13.72 34.80 -2.46
N GLU A 18 13.69 33.56 -1.97
CA GLU A 18 14.40 32.44 -2.59
C GLU A 18 13.46 31.23 -2.69
N GLN A 19 13.05 30.98 -3.93
CA GLN A 19 12.48 29.74 -4.41
C GLN A 19 13.62 28.71 -4.58
N PRO A 20 13.45 27.44 -4.22
CA PRO A 20 14.21 26.37 -4.85
C PRO A 20 13.58 26.07 -6.21
N THR A 21 14.36 26.24 -7.26
CA THR A 21 14.03 25.89 -8.65
C THR A 21 13.70 24.40 -8.75
N TYR A 22 12.45 24.10 -9.06
CA TYR A 22 12.00 22.83 -9.60
C TYR A 22 12.33 22.82 -11.10
N ASN A 23 13.30 22.00 -11.50
CA ASN A 23 13.52 21.65 -12.90
C ASN A 23 12.86 20.30 -13.17
N GLY A 24 11.91 20.26 -14.10
CA GLY A 24 11.25 19.04 -14.54
C GLY A 24 10.03 19.35 -15.37
N GLU A 25 10.27 19.73 -16.61
CA GLU A 25 9.28 20.06 -17.65
C GLU A 25 8.21 18.96 -17.83
N THR A 26 6.99 19.44 -18.03
CA THR A 26 5.89 18.75 -18.70
C THR A 26 6.23 18.52 -20.17
N GLU A 27 5.98 17.32 -20.72
CA GLU A 27 5.12 17.18 -21.91
C GLU A 27 4.71 15.73 -22.18
N GLU A 28 3.49 15.62 -22.69
CA GLU A 28 2.72 14.41 -23.01
C GLU A 28 3.13 13.75 -24.34
N HIS A 29 2.83 12.45 -24.39
CA HIS A 29 2.27 11.70 -25.52
C HIS A 29 3.12 11.17 -26.71
N ILE A 30 3.21 9.82 -26.71
CA ILE A 30 2.72 8.87 -27.74
C ILE A 30 3.69 8.33 -28.85
N HIS A 31 3.64 6.99 -28.96
CA HIS A 31 3.91 6.06 -30.09
C HIS A 31 5.34 5.53 -30.40
N LYS A 32 5.47 4.20 -30.15
CA LYS A 32 5.65 3.11 -31.15
C LYS A 32 7.06 2.72 -31.65
N SER A 33 7.42 1.48 -31.27
CA SER A 33 8.10 0.40 -32.04
C SER A 33 9.63 0.28 -32.16
N SER A 34 10.02 -1.02 -32.15
CA SER A 34 11.15 -1.70 -32.82
C SER A 34 12.47 -1.81 -32.02
N GLU A 35 12.86 -3.01 -31.56
CA GLU A 35 13.68 -4.03 -32.28
C GLU A 35 15.14 -3.90 -31.77
N SER A 36 15.99 -4.90 -31.46
CA SER A 36 16.18 -6.34 -31.67
C SER A 36 17.18 -6.78 -30.55
N GLY A 37 17.14 -7.98 -29.97
CA GLY A 37 17.65 -9.22 -30.55
C GLY A 37 19.14 -9.42 -30.22
N GLU A 38 19.49 -10.50 -29.50
CA GLU A 38 20.62 -11.39 -29.87
C GLU A 38 20.66 -12.66 -29.00
N ASP A 39 20.54 -13.78 -29.72
CA ASP A 39 20.78 -15.18 -29.34
C ASP A 39 22.20 -15.44 -28.82
N LYS A 40 22.35 -16.52 -28.04
CA LYS A 40 23.34 -17.60 -28.31
C LYS A 40 23.20 -18.76 -27.31
N THR A 41 22.70 -19.88 -27.81
CA THR A 41 23.31 -21.21 -27.54
C THR A 41 24.18 -21.55 -28.77
N PRO A 42 25.22 -22.42 -28.70
CA PRO A 42 24.98 -23.87 -28.65
C PRO A 42 26.06 -24.75 -27.96
N ASP A 43 25.67 -26.02 -27.82
CA ASP A 43 26.44 -27.28 -27.89
C ASP A 43 27.32 -27.83 -26.74
N SER A 44 26.78 -28.89 -26.13
CA SER A 44 27.26 -30.29 -26.23
C SER A 44 28.77 -30.57 -26.20
N ILE A 45 29.26 -31.11 -25.06
CA ILE A 45 30.35 -32.10 -25.01
C ILE A 45 30.02 -33.15 -23.94
N CYS A 46 29.89 -34.40 -24.38
CA CYS A 46 30.02 -35.60 -23.55
C CYS A 46 31.51 -35.96 -23.39
N ASP A 47 31.95 -36.33 -22.20
CA ASP A 47 33.16 -37.15 -22.04
C ASP A 47 33.06 -38.12 -20.85
N ASN A 48 33.79 -39.22 -21.00
CA ASN A 48 33.68 -40.53 -20.37
C ASN A 48 34.34 -40.70 -18.99
N GLY A 49 33.90 -41.76 -18.31
CA GLY A 49 34.69 -42.57 -17.36
C GLY A 49 34.42 -42.20 -15.90
N VAL A 50 34.09 -43.12 -14.99
CA VAL A 50 34.85 -44.34 -14.66
C VAL A 50 33.92 -45.39 -14.03
N LYS A 51 34.16 -46.64 -14.40
CA LYS A 51 33.55 -47.88 -13.87
C LYS A 51 33.85 -48.09 -12.38
N LYS A 52 32.92 -48.68 -11.63
CA LYS A 52 33.22 -49.77 -10.67
C LYS A 52 31.97 -50.60 -10.35
N ASN A 53 32.18 -51.91 -10.40
CA ASN A 53 31.22 -53.00 -10.23
C ASN A 53 31.00 -53.32 -8.74
N ASN A 54 29.81 -53.80 -8.36
CA ASN A 54 29.63 -55.11 -7.68
C ASN A 54 28.16 -55.43 -7.33
N THR A 55 27.60 -56.39 -8.07
CA THR A 55 27.08 -57.69 -7.60
C THR A 55 26.56 -57.83 -6.15
N SER A 56 25.23 -57.86 -6.05
CA SER A 56 24.40 -59.02 -5.64
C SER A 56 24.13 -59.35 -4.15
N VAL A 57 22.91 -59.88 -3.98
CA VAL A 57 22.44 -60.92 -3.04
C VAL A 57 21.57 -60.47 -1.84
N ILE A 58 20.27 -60.71 -2.02
CA ILE A 58 19.30 -61.47 -1.19
C ILE A 58 19.17 -61.13 0.30
N GLY A 59 17.93 -60.90 0.74
CA GLY A 59 17.55 -61.00 2.15
C GLY A 59 16.12 -60.59 2.45
N SER A 60 15.20 -61.50 2.18
CA SER A 60 13.81 -61.53 2.67
C SER A 60 13.65 -61.17 4.15
N ASN A 61 12.59 -60.44 4.52
CA ASN A 61 11.59 -60.96 5.47
C ASN A 61 10.33 -60.08 5.58
N THR A 62 9.22 -60.75 5.29
CA THR A 62 7.84 -60.47 5.66
C THR A 62 7.68 -60.04 7.13
N THR A 63 6.98 -58.92 7.37
CA THR A 63 6.00 -58.82 8.47
C THR A 63 4.81 -57.97 8.04
N ASN A 64 3.64 -58.62 7.99
CA ASN A 64 2.33 -58.00 7.92
C ASN A 64 2.15 -57.02 9.09
N THR A 65 1.89 -55.75 8.81
CA THR A 65 1.09 -54.90 9.71
C THR A 65 0.04 -54.15 8.91
N THR A 66 -1.20 -54.59 9.10
CA THR A 66 -2.41 -54.01 8.53
C THR A 66 -2.71 -52.68 9.20
N ASN A 67 -2.08 -51.59 8.76
CA ASN A 67 -2.54 -50.25 9.09
C ASN A 67 -3.16 -49.61 7.85
N ARG A 68 -4.47 -49.87 7.71
CA ARG A 68 -5.35 -49.22 6.75
C ARG A 68 -5.30 -47.71 7.01
N ALA A 69 -4.45 -47.01 6.26
CA ALA A 69 -4.38 -45.56 6.26
C ALA A 69 -5.81 -45.01 6.14
N LYS A 70 -6.24 -44.22 7.12
CA LYS A 70 -7.46 -43.42 7.02
C LYS A 70 -7.31 -42.58 5.77
N LYS A 71 -8.00 -42.98 4.68
CA LYS A 71 -8.16 -42.15 3.49
C LYS A 71 -8.66 -40.80 3.99
N ARG A 72 -7.83 -39.76 3.89
CA ARG A 72 -8.25 -38.36 4.05
C ARG A 72 -9.49 -38.23 3.17
N LYS A 73 -10.65 -37.99 3.79
CA LYS A 73 -11.86 -37.69 3.04
C LYS A 73 -11.48 -36.46 2.22
N LYS A 74 -11.38 -36.60 0.89
CA LYS A 74 -11.35 -35.46 -0.01
C LYS A 74 -12.62 -34.70 0.33
N ALA A 75 -12.48 -33.60 1.06
CA ALA A 75 -13.59 -32.67 1.25
C ALA A 75 -14.14 -32.43 -0.16
N PRO A 76 -15.46 -32.56 -0.37
CA PRO A 76 -16.03 -32.26 -1.67
C PRO A 76 -15.64 -30.83 -1.97
N ARG A 77 -14.65 -30.69 -2.86
CA ARG A 77 -14.39 -29.45 -3.55
C ARG A 77 -15.75 -29.09 -4.13
N ASP A 78 -16.31 -27.97 -3.69
CA ASP A 78 -17.67 -27.58 -4.02
C ASP A 78 -17.95 -27.92 -5.48
N ALA A 79 -18.98 -28.72 -5.74
CA ALA A 79 -19.28 -29.20 -7.08
C ALA A 79 -19.57 -28.03 -8.04
N THR A 80 -19.88 -26.85 -7.49
CA THR A 80 -20.12 -25.61 -8.21
C THR A 80 -18.87 -24.73 -8.38
N ALA A 81 -17.73 -25.10 -7.78
CA ALA A 81 -16.48 -24.36 -7.94
C ALA A 81 -15.87 -24.57 -9.34
N PRO A 82 -15.36 -23.50 -9.98
CA PRO A 82 -14.59 -23.61 -11.22
C PRO A 82 -13.42 -24.60 -11.07
N LYS A 83 -13.16 -25.39 -12.12
CA LYS A 83 -12.06 -26.35 -12.13
C LYS A 83 -10.73 -25.62 -12.32
N GLN A 84 -9.71 -26.00 -11.54
CA GLN A 84 -8.38 -25.41 -11.66
C GLN A 84 -7.82 -25.56 -13.08
N PRO A 85 -7.13 -24.52 -13.59
CA PRO A 85 -6.54 -24.55 -14.90
C PRO A 85 -5.36 -25.52 -14.92
N LEU A 86 -5.15 -26.19 -16.05
CA LEU A 86 -4.00 -27.07 -16.26
C LEU A 86 -2.81 -26.26 -16.78
N THR A 87 -1.60 -26.55 -16.31
CA THR A 87 -0.39 -25.97 -16.87
C THR A 87 -0.14 -26.49 -18.29
N GLY A 88 0.64 -25.75 -19.09
CA GLY A 88 0.93 -26.14 -20.48
C GLY A 88 1.53 -27.54 -20.59
N TYR A 89 2.44 -27.88 -19.67
CA TYR A 89 3.01 -29.23 -19.58
C TYR A 89 1.96 -30.32 -19.30
N PHE A 90 1.05 -30.09 -18.34
CA PHE A 90 -0.02 -31.06 -18.04
C PHE A 90 -1.04 -31.17 -19.18
N ARG A 91 -1.27 -30.09 -19.93
CA ARG A 91 -2.08 -30.10 -21.15
C ARG A 91 -1.44 -31.00 -22.22
N PHE A 92 -0.16 -30.83 -22.48
CA PHE A 92 0.62 -31.67 -23.39
C PHE A 92 0.59 -33.15 -22.95
N LEU A 93 0.85 -33.42 -21.67
CA LEU A 93 0.79 -34.78 -21.12
C LEU A 93 -0.58 -35.42 -21.34
N ASN A 94 -1.68 -34.71 -21.09
CA ASN A 94 -3.02 -35.26 -21.24
C ASN A 94 -3.35 -35.57 -22.71
N ASP A 95 -2.95 -34.71 -23.64
CA ASP A 95 -3.20 -34.88 -25.06
C ASP A 95 -2.40 -36.06 -25.65
N ARG A 96 -1.12 -36.18 -25.29
CA ARG A 96 -0.23 -37.23 -25.81
C ARG A 96 -0.34 -38.57 -25.08
N ARG A 97 -0.74 -38.59 -23.81
CA ARG A 97 -0.78 -39.82 -23.01
C ARG A 97 -1.66 -40.91 -23.59
N GLU A 98 -2.81 -40.57 -24.16
CA GLU A 98 -3.71 -41.59 -24.72
C GLU A 98 -3.12 -42.20 -26.01
N LYS A 99 -2.45 -41.37 -26.82
CA LYS A 99 -1.74 -41.82 -28.02
C LYS A 99 -0.58 -42.75 -27.68
N VAL A 100 0.30 -42.34 -26.76
CA VAL A 100 1.45 -43.15 -26.33
C VAL A 100 1.02 -44.44 -25.64
N ARG A 101 -0.09 -44.42 -24.88
CA ARG A 101 -0.67 -45.64 -24.28
C ARG A 101 -1.21 -46.60 -25.33
N SER A 102 -1.84 -46.09 -26.39
CA SER A 102 -2.37 -46.91 -27.49
C SER A 102 -1.25 -47.54 -28.31
N GLU A 103 -0.16 -46.80 -28.53
CA GLU A 103 1.03 -47.27 -29.24
C GLU A 103 1.85 -48.24 -28.39
N ASN A 104 1.85 -48.08 -27.06
CA ASN A 104 2.62 -48.90 -26.11
C ASN A 104 1.74 -49.44 -24.97
N PRO A 105 0.82 -50.38 -25.26
CA PRO A 105 -0.14 -50.89 -24.27
C PRO A 105 0.50 -51.75 -23.17
N THR A 106 1.76 -52.16 -23.33
CA THR A 106 2.52 -52.97 -22.38
C THR A 106 3.27 -52.14 -21.34
N LEU A 107 3.47 -50.83 -21.59
CA LEU A 107 4.21 -49.95 -20.69
C LEU A 107 3.36 -49.49 -19.52
N SER A 108 3.99 -49.41 -18.35
CA SER A 108 3.36 -48.87 -17.15
C SER A 108 3.09 -47.37 -17.30
N PHE A 109 2.07 -46.88 -16.59
CA PHE A 109 1.75 -45.45 -16.52
C PHE A 109 2.96 -44.57 -16.14
N ALA A 110 3.83 -45.08 -15.26
CA ALA A 110 5.05 -44.38 -14.85
C ALA A 110 6.05 -44.26 -16.01
N GLU A 111 6.20 -45.30 -16.83
CA GLU A 111 7.10 -45.33 -17.98
C GLU A 111 6.59 -44.42 -19.10
N ILE A 112 5.29 -44.46 -19.37
CA ILE A 112 4.63 -43.54 -20.32
C ILE A 112 4.83 -42.09 -19.89
N THR A 113 4.70 -41.78 -18.59
CA THR A 113 4.90 -40.42 -18.08
C THR A 113 6.35 -39.97 -18.21
N LYS A 114 7.33 -40.86 -17.98
CA LYS A 114 8.76 -40.56 -18.20
C LYS A 114 9.06 -40.29 -19.68
N LEU A 115 8.51 -41.08 -20.59
CA LEU A 115 8.69 -40.90 -22.02
C LEU A 115 8.15 -39.54 -22.49
N LEU A 116 6.95 -39.17 -22.05
CA LEU A 116 6.35 -37.87 -22.38
C LEU A 116 7.10 -36.69 -21.73
N ALA A 117 7.67 -36.88 -20.53
CA ALA A 117 8.50 -35.86 -19.90
C ALA A 117 9.75 -35.58 -20.74
N SER A 118 10.37 -36.64 -21.30
CA SER A 118 11.48 -36.49 -22.24
C SER A 118 11.05 -35.82 -23.54
N GLU A 119 9.88 -36.18 -24.09
CA GLU A 119 9.33 -35.58 -25.32
C GLU A 119 9.03 -34.08 -25.14
N TRP A 120 8.54 -33.65 -23.97
CA TRP A 120 8.32 -32.24 -23.67
C TRP A 120 9.62 -31.43 -23.61
N SER A 121 10.69 -32.02 -23.08
CA SER A 121 12.00 -31.36 -22.99
C SER A 121 12.66 -31.19 -24.36
N THR A 122 12.37 -32.08 -25.31
CA THR A 122 12.89 -32.03 -26.68
C THR A 122 11.93 -31.39 -27.69
N LEU A 123 10.75 -30.95 -27.23
CA LEU A 123 9.73 -30.35 -28.09
C LEU A 123 10.19 -28.98 -28.63
N PRO A 124 9.95 -28.67 -29.92
CA PRO A 124 10.25 -27.35 -30.49
C PRO A 124 9.56 -26.23 -29.72
N ALA A 125 10.24 -25.08 -29.62
CA ALA A 125 9.75 -23.91 -28.88
C ALA A 125 8.34 -23.48 -29.35
N ASP A 126 8.09 -23.46 -30.66
CA ASP A 126 6.79 -23.06 -31.23
C ASP A 126 5.63 -23.96 -30.75
N GLN A 127 5.86 -25.27 -30.73
CA GLN A 127 4.85 -26.23 -30.27
C GLN A 127 4.67 -26.14 -28.76
N LYS A 128 5.76 -25.95 -28.01
CA LYS A 128 5.72 -25.74 -26.56
C LYS A 128 4.94 -24.46 -26.22
N GLN A 129 5.16 -23.39 -26.97
CA GLN A 129 4.50 -22.10 -26.79
C GLN A 129 3.00 -22.20 -26.98
N GLN A 130 2.53 -22.95 -27.98
CA GLN A 130 1.09 -23.19 -28.18
C GLN A 130 0.40 -23.78 -26.93
N TYR A 131 1.05 -24.72 -26.23
CA TYR A 131 0.51 -25.28 -24.99
C TYR A 131 0.59 -24.30 -23.81
N LEU A 132 1.61 -23.44 -23.76
CA LEU A 132 1.75 -22.40 -22.74
C LEU A 132 0.69 -21.31 -22.92
N ASP A 133 0.48 -20.84 -24.16
CA ASP A 133 -0.55 -19.85 -24.49
C ASP A 133 -1.95 -20.38 -24.17
N ALA A 134 -2.23 -21.63 -24.54
CA ALA A 134 -3.48 -22.29 -24.21
C ALA A 134 -3.67 -22.47 -22.69
N ALA A 135 -2.59 -22.63 -21.92
CA ALA A 135 -2.65 -22.68 -20.47
C ALA A 135 -2.89 -21.30 -19.83
N GLU A 136 -2.30 -20.24 -20.39
CA GLU A 136 -2.52 -18.88 -19.91
C GLU A 136 -3.97 -18.44 -20.17
N GLN A 137 -4.52 -18.72 -21.35
CA GLN A 137 -5.95 -18.51 -21.63
C GLN A 137 -6.85 -19.30 -20.66
N ASP A 138 -6.46 -20.54 -20.31
CA ASP A 138 -7.17 -21.38 -19.35
C ASP A 138 -7.20 -20.74 -17.96
N LYS A 139 -6.07 -20.18 -17.54
CA LYS A 139 -5.87 -19.47 -16.28
C LYS A 139 -6.67 -18.18 -16.22
N GLU A 140 -6.71 -17.41 -17.31
CA GLU A 140 -7.55 -16.22 -17.41
C GLU A 140 -9.04 -16.54 -17.29
N ARG A 141 -9.51 -17.57 -17.98
CA ARG A 141 -10.88 -18.07 -17.85
C ARG A 141 -11.19 -18.47 -16.41
N TYR A 142 -10.32 -19.28 -15.79
CA TYR A 142 -10.49 -19.70 -14.40
C TYR A 142 -10.54 -18.51 -13.45
N ASN A 143 -9.67 -17.52 -13.62
CA ASN A 143 -9.65 -16.34 -12.76
C ASN A 143 -10.97 -15.56 -12.84
N ARG A 144 -11.53 -15.43 -14.04
CA ARG A 144 -12.84 -14.79 -14.26
C ARG A 144 -13.96 -15.59 -13.58
N GLU A 145 -14.09 -16.88 -13.92
CA GLU A 145 -15.11 -17.76 -13.34
C GLU A 145 -14.99 -17.86 -11.82
N PHE A 146 -13.77 -17.86 -11.29
CA PHE A 146 -13.51 -17.92 -9.85
C PHE A 146 -13.87 -16.61 -9.15
N SER A 147 -13.65 -15.46 -9.79
CA SER A 147 -14.12 -14.17 -9.29
C SER A 147 -15.64 -14.14 -9.19
N ASP A 148 -16.35 -14.60 -10.23
CA ASP A 148 -17.81 -14.66 -10.23
C ASP A 148 -18.32 -15.65 -9.18
N TYR A 149 -17.68 -16.82 -9.09
CA TYR A 149 -17.99 -17.84 -8.09
C TYR A 149 -17.87 -17.31 -6.66
N LYS A 150 -16.86 -16.47 -6.35
CA LYS A 150 -16.71 -15.84 -5.03
C LYS A 150 -17.89 -14.97 -4.62
N GLN A 151 -18.65 -14.44 -5.59
CA GLN A 151 -19.81 -13.59 -5.34
C GLN A 151 -21.10 -14.40 -5.14
N THR A 152 -21.06 -15.72 -5.36
CA THR A 152 -22.25 -16.57 -5.22
C THR A 152 -22.56 -16.94 -3.76
N GLU A 153 -23.84 -17.16 -3.49
CA GLU A 153 -24.31 -17.68 -2.20
C GLU A 153 -23.70 -19.04 -1.85
N ALA A 154 -23.40 -19.87 -2.86
CA ALA A 154 -22.72 -21.15 -2.68
C ALA A 154 -21.33 -20.97 -2.04
N TYR A 155 -20.53 -20.01 -2.54
CA TYR A 155 -19.21 -19.73 -1.97
C TYR A 155 -19.28 -19.14 -0.56
N ARG A 156 -20.29 -18.30 -0.29
CA ARG A 156 -20.53 -17.72 1.04
C ARG A 156 -20.81 -18.81 2.08
N LEU A 157 -21.74 -19.71 1.77
CA LEU A 157 -22.11 -20.84 2.63
C LEU A 157 -20.95 -21.83 2.80
N PHE A 158 -20.17 -22.10 1.73
CA PHE A 158 -18.99 -22.95 1.81
C PHE A 158 -17.90 -22.36 2.72
N SER A 159 -17.65 -21.05 2.61
CA SER A 159 -16.65 -20.34 3.41
C SER A 159 -17.05 -20.27 4.90
N GLU A 160 -18.33 -20.05 5.18
CA GLU A 160 -18.89 -20.05 6.54
C GLU A 160 -18.85 -21.46 7.17
N LYS A 161 -19.14 -22.50 6.39
CA LYS A 161 -18.99 -23.88 6.85
C LYS A 161 -17.54 -24.21 7.21
N GLN A 162 -16.57 -23.84 6.36
CA GLN A 162 -15.16 -24.06 6.66
C GLN A 162 -14.66 -23.30 7.91
N SER A 163 -15.15 -22.08 8.13
CA SER A 163 -14.77 -21.30 9.32
C SER A 163 -15.37 -21.90 10.60
N SER A 164 -16.61 -22.39 10.54
CA SER A 164 -17.28 -23.06 11.65
C SER A 164 -16.62 -24.40 12.03
N GLU A 165 -16.19 -25.19 11.04
CA GLU A 165 -15.48 -26.47 11.26
C GLU A 165 -14.10 -26.24 11.92
N LYS A 166 -13.33 -25.23 11.47
CA LYS A 166 -12.05 -24.84 12.09
C LYS A 166 -12.21 -24.34 13.53
N GLN A 167 -13.30 -23.63 13.84
CA GLN A 167 -13.57 -23.17 15.20
C GLN A 167 -13.97 -24.32 16.13
N GLN A 168 -14.66 -25.34 15.63
CA GLN A 168 -14.99 -26.55 16.41
C GLN A 168 -13.76 -27.43 16.67
N GLU A 169 -12.81 -27.50 15.73
CA GLU A 169 -11.54 -28.23 15.89
C GLU A 169 -10.64 -27.55 16.94
N ASN A 170 -10.49 -26.22 16.87
CA ASN A 170 -9.74 -25.44 17.88
C ASN A 170 -10.37 -25.47 19.29
N LYS A 171 -11.70 -25.64 19.41
CA LYS A 171 -12.36 -25.82 20.71
C LYS A 171 -12.15 -27.21 21.32
N LYS A 172 -11.92 -28.25 20.51
CA LYS A 172 -11.61 -29.60 20.99
C LYS A 172 -10.16 -29.73 21.46
N GLU A 173 -9.21 -29.03 20.83
CA GLU A 173 -7.81 -29.05 21.26
C GLU A 173 -7.55 -28.29 22.57
N ARG A 174 -8.39 -27.33 22.95
CA ARG A 174 -8.25 -26.57 24.21
C ARG A 174 -8.65 -27.33 25.48
N ASN A 175 -9.28 -28.50 25.38
CA ASN A 175 -9.73 -29.29 26.53
C ASN A 175 -8.88 -30.54 26.80
N GLY A 176 -7.70 -30.67 26.18
CA GLY A 176 -6.83 -31.82 26.36
C GLY A 176 -5.37 -31.44 26.52
N THR A 177 -4.88 -31.59 27.75
CA THR A 177 -3.47 -31.82 28.12
C THR A 177 -2.59 -30.60 28.38
N ASP A 178 -2.46 -30.35 29.68
CA ASP A 178 -1.37 -29.68 30.38
C ASP A 178 -0.04 -30.46 30.21
N ILE A 179 1.08 -29.83 30.59
CA ILE A 179 2.44 -30.35 30.80
C ILE A 179 3.51 -30.04 29.72
N ASN A 180 4.54 -29.33 30.21
CA ASN A 180 5.95 -29.18 29.85
C ASN A 180 6.42 -28.21 28.75
N SER A 181 6.90 -27.06 29.25
CA SER A 181 8.14 -26.42 28.82
C SER A 181 9.26 -27.44 28.62
N GLU A 182 9.74 -27.57 27.38
CA GLU A 182 11.14 -27.90 27.13
C GLU A 182 11.71 -26.92 26.12
N GLN A 183 12.58 -26.08 26.68
CA GLN A 183 13.60 -25.32 26.01
C GLN A 183 14.49 -26.31 25.23
N ASN A 184 14.51 -26.23 23.90
CA ASN A 184 15.47 -26.96 23.08
C ASN A 184 16.33 -25.96 22.31
N ASP A 185 17.63 -26.08 22.56
CA ASP A 185 18.71 -25.29 22.00
C ASP A 185 18.70 -25.29 20.48
N ILE A 186 18.87 -24.09 19.91
CA ILE A 186 19.16 -23.90 18.49
C ILE A 186 20.63 -24.25 18.30
N GLN A 187 20.92 -25.50 17.95
CA GLN A 187 22.22 -25.86 17.40
C GLN A 187 22.31 -25.22 16.00
N GLN A 188 23.06 -24.14 15.93
CA GLN A 188 23.36 -23.41 14.71
C GLN A 188 24.44 -24.15 13.94
N ASP A 189 24.11 -25.30 13.34
CA ASP A 189 25.04 -25.98 12.44
C ASP A 189 24.97 -25.33 11.05
N LYS A 190 26.06 -24.63 10.77
CA LYS A 190 26.42 -24.15 9.45
C LYS A 190 26.78 -25.36 8.59
N ASP A 191 25.87 -25.77 7.72
CA ASP A 191 26.21 -26.40 6.44
C ASP A 191 25.13 -26.06 5.43
N ASN A 192 25.27 -24.87 4.83
CA ASN A 192 24.53 -24.45 3.65
C ASN A 192 25.08 -25.19 2.43
N ASP A 193 24.67 -26.44 2.28
CA ASP A 193 24.70 -27.14 0.99
C ASP A 193 23.33 -27.77 0.72
N PHE A 194 22.32 -26.91 0.54
CA PHE A 194 20.98 -27.32 0.10
C PHE A 194 20.98 -27.56 -1.42
N THR A 195 21.90 -28.42 -1.88
CA THR A 195 21.92 -28.91 -3.25
C THR A 195 21.75 -30.43 -3.22
N GLY A 196 20.50 -30.87 -3.38
CA GLY A 196 20.17 -32.21 -3.87
C GLY A 196 20.56 -33.40 -2.99
N PHE A 197 19.75 -33.71 -1.99
CA PHE A 197 19.54 -35.12 -1.62
C PHE A 197 18.05 -35.44 -1.68
N ASP A 198 17.75 -36.48 -2.46
CA ASP A 198 16.45 -37.08 -2.68
C ASP A 198 15.96 -37.64 -1.33
N ILE A 199 15.35 -36.80 -0.47
CA ILE A 199 14.85 -37.22 0.85
C ILE A 199 13.81 -38.31 0.59
N PRO A 200 14.09 -39.58 0.94
CA PRO A 200 13.23 -40.67 0.50
C PRO A 200 11.84 -40.50 1.11
N ILE A 201 10.82 -40.60 0.27
CA ILE A 201 9.42 -40.52 0.71
C ILE A 201 9.17 -41.48 1.88
N PHE A 202 8.53 -40.97 2.94
CA PHE A 202 8.20 -41.71 4.18
C PHE A 202 9.38 -41.99 5.13
N THR A 203 10.52 -41.31 5.01
CA THR A 203 11.52 -41.27 6.09
C THR A 203 11.14 -40.29 7.19
N GLU A 204 11.72 -40.46 8.38
CA GLU A 204 11.58 -39.52 9.50
C GLU A 204 12.02 -38.10 9.09
N GLU A 205 13.14 -38.01 8.35
CA GLU A 205 13.65 -36.75 7.78
C GLU A 205 12.68 -36.07 6.80
N PHE A 206 11.96 -36.84 5.97
CA PHE A 206 10.91 -36.30 5.09
C PHE A 206 9.73 -35.73 5.88
N LEU A 207 9.31 -36.42 6.94
CA LEU A 207 8.19 -36.00 7.77
C LEU A 207 8.55 -34.73 8.56
N ASP A 208 9.76 -34.66 9.10
CA ASP A 208 10.26 -33.49 9.83
C ASP A 208 10.45 -32.28 8.92
N HIS A 209 11.02 -32.47 7.71
CA HIS A 209 11.11 -31.40 6.71
C HIS A 209 9.72 -30.89 6.31
N ASN A 210 8.76 -31.80 6.05
CA ASN A 210 7.40 -31.39 5.71
C ASN A 210 6.71 -30.64 6.85
N LYS A 211 6.92 -31.07 8.10
CA LYS A 211 6.42 -30.41 9.31
C LYS A 211 7.05 -29.03 9.49
N ALA A 212 8.35 -28.88 9.23
CA ALA A 212 9.05 -27.60 9.27
C ALA A 212 8.51 -26.63 8.21
N CYS A 213 8.37 -27.08 6.95
CA CYS A 213 7.78 -26.28 5.88
C CYS A 213 6.31 -25.91 6.18
N GLU A 214 5.52 -26.81 6.76
CA GLU A 214 4.14 -26.52 7.16
C GLU A 214 4.09 -25.48 8.28
N ALA A 215 5.00 -25.57 9.26
CA ALA A 215 5.13 -24.59 10.33
C ALA A 215 5.53 -23.22 9.79
N GLU A 216 6.53 -23.15 8.90
CA GLU A 216 6.95 -21.92 8.23
C GLU A 216 5.79 -21.31 7.42
N LEU A 217 5.09 -22.12 6.62
CA LEU A 217 3.93 -21.67 5.86
C LEU A 217 2.82 -21.13 6.76
N ARG A 218 2.61 -21.72 7.93
CA ARG A 218 1.66 -21.22 8.94
C ARG A 218 2.12 -19.89 9.52
N GLN A 219 3.41 -19.73 9.81
CA GLN A 219 3.98 -18.47 10.29
C GLN A 219 3.85 -17.37 9.24
N LEU A 220 4.19 -17.66 7.98
CA LEU A 220 4.04 -16.71 6.88
C LEU A 220 2.59 -16.26 6.70
N ARG A 221 1.63 -17.20 6.72
CA ARG A 221 0.20 -16.85 6.65
C ARG A 221 -0.24 -15.96 7.81
N LYS A 222 0.26 -16.23 9.02
CA LYS A 222 -0.02 -15.38 10.19
C LYS A 222 0.57 -13.98 10.00
N ALA A 223 1.84 -13.89 9.59
CA ALA A 223 2.50 -12.61 9.33
C ALA A 223 1.78 -11.81 8.24
N THR A 224 1.36 -12.43 7.15
CA THR A 224 0.55 -11.78 6.11
C THR A 224 -0.74 -11.22 6.68
N SER A 225 -1.48 -12.00 7.47
CA SER A 225 -2.72 -11.52 8.12
C SER A 225 -2.46 -10.37 9.09
N ASP A 226 -1.34 -10.40 9.83
CA ASP A 226 -0.97 -9.34 10.78
C ASP A 226 -0.58 -8.06 10.02
N TYR A 227 0.15 -8.16 8.90
CA TYR A 227 0.48 -7.03 8.03
C TYR A 227 -0.77 -6.43 7.37
N GLU A 228 -1.71 -7.25 6.91
CA GLU A 228 -2.99 -6.79 6.38
C GLU A 228 -3.77 -5.99 7.43
N ALA A 229 -3.80 -6.46 8.68
CA ALA A 229 -4.44 -5.74 9.78
C ALA A 229 -3.75 -4.40 10.08
N GLN A 230 -2.41 -4.36 10.09
CA GLN A 230 -1.65 -3.13 10.28
C GLN A 230 -1.90 -2.13 9.15
N ASN A 231 -1.88 -2.59 7.89
CA ASN A 231 -2.19 -1.75 6.74
C ASN A 231 -3.61 -1.17 6.81
N ALA A 232 -4.59 -1.94 7.29
CA ALA A 232 -5.95 -1.44 7.50
C ALA A 232 -6.05 -0.39 8.63
N VAL A 233 -5.18 -0.44 9.64
CA VAL A 233 -5.09 0.62 10.67
C VAL A 233 -4.45 1.87 10.07
N LEU A 234 -3.34 1.73 9.33
CA LEU A 234 -2.67 2.83 8.67
C LEU A 234 -3.59 3.55 7.69
N GLN A 235 -4.36 2.81 6.89
CA GLN A 235 -5.33 3.39 5.97
C GLN A 235 -6.36 4.26 6.72
N ARG A 236 -6.89 3.77 7.85
CA ARG A 236 -7.81 4.55 8.69
C ARG A 236 -7.17 5.82 9.25
N HIS A 237 -5.89 5.78 9.62
CA HIS A 237 -5.17 6.97 10.08
C HIS A 237 -4.99 7.98 8.95
N VAL A 238 -4.63 7.52 7.75
CA VAL A 238 -4.53 8.35 6.55
C VAL A 238 -5.87 9.02 6.25
N ASP A 239 -6.98 8.27 6.24
CA ASP A 239 -8.32 8.81 6.01
C ASP A 239 -8.72 9.85 7.07
N SER A 240 -8.38 9.60 8.35
CA SER A 240 -8.61 10.53 9.45
C SER A 240 -7.82 11.84 9.28
N LEU A 241 -6.55 11.74 8.88
CA LEU A 241 -5.70 12.91 8.63
C LEU A 241 -6.23 13.73 7.43
N TYR A 242 -6.64 13.08 6.34
CA TYR A 242 -7.28 13.77 5.21
C TYR A 242 -8.55 14.51 5.64
N ALA A 243 -9.40 13.87 6.45
CA ALA A 243 -10.60 14.52 6.98
C ALA A 243 -10.25 15.74 7.86
N ALA A 244 -9.19 15.65 8.68
CA ALA A 244 -8.73 16.75 9.51
C ALA A 244 -8.20 17.92 8.67
N VAL A 245 -7.40 17.65 7.65
CA VAL A 245 -6.88 18.67 6.71
C VAL A 245 -8.03 19.39 6.03
N ASN A 246 -8.97 18.65 5.42
CA ASN A 246 -10.13 19.24 4.75
C ASN A 246 -10.96 20.14 5.69
N ARG A 247 -11.10 19.72 6.95
CA ARG A 247 -11.80 20.52 7.96
C ARG A 247 -11.06 21.83 8.26
N LEU A 248 -9.75 21.76 8.48
CA LEU A 248 -8.92 22.93 8.77
C LEU A 248 -8.86 23.90 7.59
N GLU A 249 -8.80 23.38 6.35
CA GLU A 249 -8.88 24.20 5.14
C GLU A 249 -10.23 24.92 5.05
N SER A 250 -11.34 24.21 5.31
CA SER A 250 -12.66 24.82 5.35
C SER A 250 -12.76 25.92 6.41
N GLU A 251 -12.23 25.68 7.61
CA GLU A 251 -12.22 26.67 8.70
C GLU A 251 -11.36 27.88 8.35
N THR A 252 -10.17 27.66 7.76
CA THR A 252 -9.27 28.73 7.31
C THR A 252 -9.94 29.59 6.24
N ASN A 253 -10.61 28.96 5.26
CA ASN A 253 -11.35 29.68 4.22
C ASN A 253 -12.52 30.50 4.79
N GLN A 254 -13.23 29.95 5.78
CA GLN A 254 -14.30 30.66 6.46
C GLN A 254 -13.77 31.86 7.26
N GLN A 255 -12.67 31.68 7.99
CA GLN A 255 -12.01 32.77 8.72
C GLN A 255 -11.50 33.85 7.77
N HIS A 256 -10.91 33.47 6.63
CA HIS A 256 -10.47 34.41 5.61
C HIS A 256 -11.64 35.24 5.06
N THR A 257 -12.75 34.58 4.73
CA THR A 257 -13.97 35.26 4.27
C THR A 257 -14.52 36.23 5.31
N THR A 258 -14.57 35.81 6.57
CA THR A 258 -15.03 36.64 7.69
C THR A 258 -14.12 37.86 7.88
N ASN A 259 -12.81 37.66 7.87
CA ASN A 259 -11.84 38.76 7.94
C ASN A 259 -11.97 39.72 6.76
N GLN A 260 -12.19 39.22 5.54
CA GLN A 260 -12.44 40.10 4.39
C GLN A 260 -13.69 40.96 4.59
N VAL A 261 -14.77 40.40 5.15
CA VAL A 261 -16.00 41.18 5.44
C VAL A 261 -15.73 42.25 6.50
N LEU A 262 -15.03 41.90 7.58
CA LEU A 262 -14.64 42.85 8.61
C LEU A 262 -13.73 43.95 8.05
N GLN A 263 -12.79 43.61 7.18
CA GLN A 263 -11.92 44.58 6.52
C GLN A 263 -12.72 45.55 5.65
N ARG A 264 -13.69 45.05 4.85
CA ARG A 264 -14.58 45.93 4.07
C ARG A 264 -15.39 46.87 4.96
N HIS A 265 -15.87 46.38 6.11
CA HIS A 265 -16.59 47.21 7.07
C HIS A 265 -15.68 48.29 7.67
N LEU A 266 -14.47 47.90 8.06
CA LEU A 266 -13.45 48.81 8.57
C LEU A 266 -13.10 49.89 7.52
N ASP A 267 -12.86 49.50 6.27
CA ASP A 267 -12.56 50.43 5.17
C ASP A 267 -13.71 51.41 4.92
N SER A 268 -14.97 50.94 5.01
CA SER A 268 -16.16 51.79 4.94
C SER A 268 -16.17 52.83 6.07
N LEU A 269 -15.94 52.41 7.31
CA LEU A 269 -15.87 53.34 8.45
C LEU A 269 -14.73 54.35 8.30
N ARG A 270 -13.54 53.90 7.88
CA ARG A 270 -12.39 54.78 7.60
C ARG A 270 -12.72 55.82 6.55
N SER A 271 -13.37 55.41 5.47
CA SER A 271 -13.77 56.32 4.38
C SER A 271 -14.77 57.36 4.85
N GLN A 272 -15.79 56.94 5.61
CA GLN A 272 -16.79 57.84 6.18
C GLN A 272 -16.16 58.84 7.16
N LEU A 273 -15.27 58.38 8.06
CA LEU A 273 -14.55 59.24 9.00
C LEU A 273 -13.64 60.23 8.25
N ALA A 274 -12.84 59.76 7.29
CA ALA A 274 -11.98 60.61 6.48
C ALA A 274 -12.79 61.72 5.79
N ASN A 275 -13.95 61.39 5.22
CA ASN A 275 -14.82 62.37 4.58
C ASN A 275 -15.39 63.39 5.58
N CYS A 276 -15.86 62.93 6.75
CA CYS A 276 -16.45 63.82 7.76
C CYS A 276 -15.46 64.83 8.35
N PHE A 277 -14.19 64.41 8.49
CA PHE A 277 -13.11 65.18 9.09
C PHE A 277 -12.14 65.81 8.07
N ALA A 278 -12.35 65.63 6.76
CA ALA A 278 -11.50 66.20 5.70
C ALA A 278 -11.37 67.73 5.80
N THR A 279 -12.41 68.43 6.27
CA THR A 279 -12.44 69.89 6.39
C THR A 279 -12.09 70.39 7.80
N VAL A 280 -11.63 69.52 8.70
CA VAL A 280 -11.29 69.87 10.07
C VAL A 280 -9.77 69.76 10.22
N PRO A 281 -9.01 70.86 10.05
CA PRO A 281 -7.56 70.82 10.21
C PRO A 281 -7.19 70.72 11.70
N LEU A 282 -6.21 69.88 12.02
CA LEU A 282 -5.68 69.78 13.38
C LEU A 282 -4.57 70.81 13.64
N PRO A 283 -4.53 71.44 14.83
CA PRO A 283 -3.44 72.32 15.25
C PRO A 283 -2.06 71.67 15.10
N GLY A 284 -1.09 72.42 14.56
CA GLY A 284 0.29 71.97 14.37
C GLY A 284 0.58 71.24 13.07
N THR A 285 -0.44 70.62 12.44
CA THR A 285 -0.29 69.99 11.11
C THR A 285 -1.06 70.71 10.02
N ASN A 286 -2.17 71.38 10.36
CA ASN A 286 -3.09 72.04 9.42
C ASN A 286 -3.65 71.12 8.32
N GLU A 287 -3.52 69.80 8.48
CA GLU A 287 -4.04 68.81 7.55
C GLU A 287 -5.37 68.24 8.06
N GLY A 288 -6.31 68.03 7.13
CA GLY A 288 -7.56 67.33 7.40
C GLY A 288 -7.40 65.80 7.30
N ALA A 289 -8.44 65.08 7.73
CA ALA A 289 -8.43 63.62 7.68
C ALA A 289 -8.46 63.10 6.23
N THR A 290 -7.67 62.06 5.96
CA THR A 290 -7.60 61.33 4.69
C THR A 290 -7.54 59.83 4.98
N LEU A 291 -7.86 58.99 3.98
CA LEU A 291 -7.81 57.52 4.13
C LEU A 291 -6.44 57.00 4.60
N GLN A 292 -5.36 57.68 4.20
CA GLN A 292 -3.98 57.29 4.50
C GLN A 292 -3.54 57.70 5.90
N ASN A 293 -4.10 58.78 6.45
CA ASN A 293 -3.71 59.33 7.75
C ASN A 293 -4.77 59.15 8.84
N ILE A 294 -5.94 58.56 8.54
CA ILE A 294 -7.11 58.59 9.44
C ILE A 294 -6.82 58.04 10.84
N ASP A 295 -6.05 56.95 10.97
CA ASP A 295 -5.74 56.38 12.29
C ASP A 295 -4.93 57.35 13.14
N ASN A 296 -3.82 57.86 12.58
CA ASN A 296 -2.97 58.84 13.24
C ASN A 296 -3.71 60.16 13.49
N TYR A 297 -4.60 60.56 12.58
CA TYR A 297 -5.43 61.75 12.72
C TYR A 297 -6.40 61.61 13.91
N VAL A 298 -7.09 60.47 14.03
CA VAL A 298 -8.05 60.21 15.12
C VAL A 298 -7.32 60.12 16.47
N GLU A 299 -6.18 59.45 16.54
CA GLU A 299 -5.36 59.36 17.75
C GLU A 299 -4.86 60.74 18.22
N ARG A 300 -4.40 61.59 17.28
CA ARG A 300 -4.01 62.96 17.57
C ARG A 300 -5.19 63.82 18.00
N LEU A 301 -6.33 63.66 17.34
CA LEU A 301 -7.56 64.35 17.70
C LEU A 301 -7.99 63.99 19.13
N GLU A 302 -7.95 62.72 19.52
CA GLU A 302 -8.24 62.26 20.88
C GLU A 302 -7.30 62.89 21.91
N SER A 303 -5.98 62.83 21.65
CA SER A 303 -4.97 63.44 22.52
C SER A 303 -5.19 64.95 22.72
N LEU A 304 -5.53 65.66 21.64
CA LEU A 304 -5.85 67.08 21.68
C LEU A 304 -7.13 67.35 22.48
N LEU A 305 -8.21 66.59 22.25
CA LEU A 305 -9.49 66.77 22.95
C LEU A 305 -9.40 66.54 24.46
N ASN A 306 -8.50 65.63 24.89
CA ASN A 306 -8.17 65.37 26.28
C ASN A 306 -7.32 66.48 26.92
N GLY A 307 -6.71 67.36 26.12
CA GLY A 307 -5.97 68.55 26.55
C GLY A 307 -6.78 69.84 26.56
N ASN A 308 -6.08 70.97 26.70
CA ASN A 308 -6.67 72.31 26.64
C ASN A 308 -6.79 72.78 25.18
N VAL A 309 -7.90 72.42 24.54
CA VAL A 309 -8.19 72.71 23.13
C VAL A 309 -9.17 73.87 22.96
N GLU A 310 -8.90 74.68 21.92
CA GLU A 310 -9.76 75.73 21.38
C GLU A 310 -11.23 75.28 21.23
N GLN A 311 -12.16 76.10 21.72
CA GLN A 311 -13.60 75.81 21.67
C GLN A 311 -14.12 75.70 20.24
N SER A 312 -13.48 76.39 19.29
CA SER A 312 -13.77 76.33 17.86
C SER A 312 -13.53 74.92 17.29
N LEU A 313 -12.44 74.26 17.67
CA LEU A 313 -12.13 72.88 17.27
C LEU A 313 -13.14 71.90 17.88
N ARG A 314 -13.50 72.06 19.17
CA ARG A 314 -14.53 71.22 19.81
C ARG A 314 -15.88 71.31 19.09
N ASN A 315 -16.26 72.50 18.64
CA ASN A 315 -17.49 72.70 17.87
C ASN A 315 -17.39 72.10 16.46
N ALA A 316 -16.25 72.24 15.78
CA ALA A 316 -16.02 71.65 14.47
C ALA A 316 -16.10 70.11 14.52
N VAL A 317 -15.50 69.49 15.54
CA VAL A 317 -15.56 68.05 15.79
C VAL A 317 -16.99 67.60 16.07
N ARG A 318 -17.74 68.31 16.92
CA ARG A 318 -19.15 67.97 17.20
C ARG A 318 -20.00 67.98 15.92
N ASN A 319 -19.81 68.98 15.06
CA ASN A 319 -20.49 69.04 13.77
C ASN A 319 -20.07 67.89 12.84
N ALA A 320 -18.78 67.53 12.79
CA ALA A 320 -18.29 66.42 11.99
C ALA A 320 -18.85 65.06 12.45
N VAL A 321 -18.91 64.82 13.77
CA VAL A 321 -19.49 63.61 14.36
C VAL A 321 -21.00 63.54 14.08
N SER A 322 -21.72 64.66 14.18
CA SER A 322 -23.16 64.69 13.88
C SER A 322 -23.45 64.27 12.43
N ARG A 323 -22.56 64.62 11.49
CA ARG A 323 -22.66 64.18 10.08
C ARG A 323 -22.36 62.69 9.91
N PHE A 324 -21.46 62.14 10.72
CA PHE A 324 -21.13 60.71 10.70
C PHE A 324 -22.32 59.86 11.18
N GLU A 325 -22.99 60.26 12.26
CA GLU A 325 -24.19 59.57 12.77
C GLU A 325 -25.40 59.64 11.83
N LEU A 326 -25.41 60.56 10.87
CA LEU A 326 -26.46 60.67 9.84
C LEU A 326 -26.23 59.72 8.64
N ILE A 327 -25.04 59.13 8.53
CA ILE A 327 -24.60 58.32 7.37
C ILE A 327 -24.59 56.81 7.68
N GLY A 328 -24.50 56.43 8.97
CA GLY A 328 -24.58 55.04 9.44
C GLY A 328 -25.99 54.59 9.77
#